data_AF-A0A8H5EW11-F1
#
_entry.id   AF-A0A8H5EW11-F1
#
_cell.length_a   1.000
_cell.length_b   1.000
_cell.length_c   1.000
_cell.angle_alpha   90.00
_cell.angle_beta   90.00
_cell.angle_gamma   90.00
#
_symmetry.space_group_name_H-M   'P 1'
#
loop_
_entity.id
_entity.type
_entity.pdbx_description
1 polymer ?
#
loop_
_entity_poly.entity_id
_entity_poly.type
_entity_poly.pdbx_seq_one_letter_code
_entity_poly.pdbx_strand_id
1 'polypeptide(L)'
;MPETTSSLNPQTAFDVLATYKRSDGLAVTDLMDSQVHGGLTYNDFLLLPGKIDFPASVVLTESRITRNVVLKTPFMSSPMDTVTESEMAISMALLGGIGVIHHNQSAESQAAMVRAVKRHENGFIADPVVLSPTHSVEDVLDIKARLGFCGIPITDTGKLGSKLVGIVTARDIQFRDPSTPLSEVMTTDLVTAQQGINLTEANHILRDSKKGKLPIVNSKGELISILARSDLLKNQSYPLASKNPETKQLYAAAAVGTRPSDRDRLTLLAEAGLDIVVLDSSQGNSIFQIEMIQWIKATFPKLEVIAGNVVTREQAASLVFAGADALRVGMGSGSICITQEVMAVGRPQATAVYAVAEFANKFGVPVIADGGIGNVGHIVKALSLGAGAVMMGGLLAGTEEAPGEYFYHEGKRVKAYRGMGSLEAMEQGQASKSSKYPAAKKPTTVENAATSRYFSESSAVKVAQGVSGDVQDKGSVKAFLPYLYVGVQHSFQDIGVRSVGELREGVAAGKVRFELRTASAQVEGGVHGLNSYTKRLFA
;
A
#
# COMPACT_ATOMS: atom_id res chain seq x y z
N MET A 1 -56.69 -38.15 12.60
CA MET A 1 -56.22 -37.41 11.41
C MET A 1 -55.43 -36.22 11.92
N PRO A 2 -54.17 -36.03 11.55
CA PRO A 2 -53.42 -34.87 12.01
C PRO A 2 -54.04 -33.63 11.36
N GLU A 3 -54.30 -32.60 12.18
CA GLU A 3 -54.76 -31.29 11.73
C GLU A 3 -53.83 -30.80 10.63
N THR A 4 -54.38 -30.64 9.43
CA THR A 4 -53.73 -29.94 8.33
C THR A 4 -53.54 -28.50 8.78
N THR A 5 -52.37 -28.19 9.36
CA THR A 5 -51.91 -26.83 9.55
C THR A 5 -51.84 -26.20 8.16
N SER A 6 -52.83 -25.37 7.82
CA SER A 6 -52.82 -24.64 6.56
C SER A 6 -51.54 -23.82 6.51
N SER A 7 -50.75 -23.98 5.46
CA SER A 7 -49.58 -23.15 5.24
C SER A 7 -49.97 -21.67 5.25
N LEU A 8 -49.12 -20.82 5.84
CA LEU A 8 -49.33 -19.37 5.90
C LEU A 8 -49.31 -18.76 4.48
N ASN A 9 -49.97 -17.61 4.31
CA ASN A 9 -49.92 -16.86 3.06
C ASN A 9 -48.49 -16.35 2.79
N PRO A 10 -47.85 -16.71 1.68
CA PRO A 10 -46.50 -16.23 1.36
C PRO A 10 -46.36 -14.71 1.30
N GLN A 11 -47.43 -13.97 1.00
CA GLN A 11 -47.40 -12.50 0.95
C GLN A 11 -47.21 -11.85 2.32
N THR A 12 -47.55 -12.55 3.42
CA THR A 12 -47.36 -12.04 4.79
C THR A 12 -46.01 -12.46 5.39
N ALA A 13 -45.08 -12.98 4.58
CA ALA A 13 -43.81 -13.52 5.06
C ALA A 13 -42.97 -12.48 5.84
N PHE A 14 -42.95 -11.21 5.39
CA PHE A 14 -42.24 -10.14 6.11
C PHE A 14 -42.91 -9.78 7.44
N ASP A 15 -44.24 -9.80 7.51
CA ASP A 15 -44.97 -9.55 8.75
C ASP A 15 -44.69 -10.66 9.78
N VAL A 16 -44.69 -11.92 9.32
CA VAL A 16 -44.34 -13.08 10.14
C VAL A 16 -42.88 -13.00 10.59
N LEU A 17 -41.96 -12.64 9.69
CA LEU A 17 -40.54 -12.45 10.03
C LEU A 17 -40.35 -11.37 11.10
N ALA A 18 -41.11 -10.27 11.03
CA ALA A 18 -41.06 -9.20 12.03
C ALA A 18 -41.55 -9.62 13.43
N THR A 19 -42.24 -10.76 13.57
CA THR A 19 -42.63 -11.31 14.88
C THR A 19 -41.49 -11.97 15.64
N TYR A 20 -40.40 -12.34 14.95
CA TYR A 20 -39.22 -12.92 15.61
C TYR A 20 -38.49 -11.84 16.41
N LYS A 21 -38.19 -12.14 17.68
CA LYS A 21 -37.56 -11.18 18.61
C LYS A 21 -36.15 -10.76 18.23
N ARG A 22 -35.46 -11.58 17.44
CA ARG A 22 -34.08 -11.34 16.98
C ARG A 22 -33.95 -11.78 15.53
N SER A 23 -33.11 -11.08 14.79
CA SER A 23 -32.62 -11.57 13.51
C SER A 23 -31.72 -12.79 13.71
N ASP A 24 -31.63 -13.64 12.70
CA ASP A 24 -30.70 -14.76 12.68
C ASP A 24 -29.23 -14.28 12.66
N GLY A 25 -28.34 -15.17 13.10
CA GLY A 25 -26.91 -14.89 13.29
C GLY A 25 -26.61 -13.94 14.45
N LEU A 26 -25.33 -13.66 14.63
CA LEU A 26 -24.76 -12.83 15.69
C LEU A 26 -24.56 -11.38 15.22
N ALA A 27 -24.81 -10.41 16.11
CA ALA A 27 -24.28 -9.07 15.91
C ALA A 27 -22.76 -9.08 16.15
N VAL A 28 -22.04 -8.08 15.65
CA VAL A 28 -20.57 -8.02 15.87
C VAL A 28 -20.21 -7.92 17.35
N THR A 29 -21.04 -7.26 18.16
CA THR A 29 -20.85 -7.13 19.61
C THR A 29 -20.95 -8.47 20.33
N ASP A 30 -21.87 -9.34 19.88
CA ASP A 30 -22.06 -10.67 20.44
C ASP A 30 -20.93 -11.59 19.97
N LEU A 31 -20.61 -11.55 18.66
CA LEU A 31 -19.53 -12.32 18.05
C LEU A 31 -18.17 -12.05 18.73
N MET A 32 -17.87 -10.79 19.01
CA MET A 32 -16.59 -10.34 19.55
C MET A 32 -16.58 -10.24 21.08
N ASP A 33 -17.57 -10.84 21.76
CA ASP A 33 -17.54 -10.98 23.21
C ASP A 33 -16.50 -12.04 23.62
N SER A 34 -15.35 -11.54 24.08
CA SER A 34 -14.25 -12.39 24.51
C SER A 34 -14.55 -13.24 25.76
N GLN A 35 -15.58 -12.89 26.55
CA GLN A 35 -15.98 -13.71 27.70
C GLN A 35 -16.73 -14.96 27.27
N VAL A 36 -17.39 -14.92 26.11
CA VAL A 36 -18.18 -16.02 25.56
C VAL A 36 -17.37 -16.84 24.55
N HIS A 37 -16.67 -16.16 23.64
CA HIS A 37 -16.01 -16.81 22.49
C HIS A 37 -14.48 -16.75 22.52
N GLY A 38 -13.89 -16.07 23.51
CA GLY A 38 -12.44 -15.91 23.60
C GLY A 38 -11.87 -15.04 22.48
N GLY A 39 -10.65 -15.38 22.03
CA GLY A 39 -9.96 -14.66 20.96
C GLY A 39 -10.14 -15.33 19.60
N LEU A 40 -10.85 -14.67 18.70
CA LEU A 40 -11.12 -15.13 17.34
C LEU A 40 -10.13 -14.56 16.31
N THR A 41 -9.90 -15.33 15.25
CA THR A 41 -9.21 -14.98 14.01
C THR A 41 -10.20 -14.88 12.83
N TYR A 42 -9.71 -14.53 11.64
CA TYR A 42 -10.58 -14.41 10.46
C TYR A 42 -11.19 -15.74 10.00
N ASN A 43 -10.62 -16.89 10.35
CA ASN A 43 -11.16 -18.17 9.92
C ASN A 43 -12.30 -18.67 10.79
N ASP A 44 -12.49 -18.08 11.97
CA ASP A 44 -13.40 -18.59 13.01
C ASP A 44 -14.85 -18.11 12.85
N PHE A 45 -15.14 -17.26 11.86
CA PHE A 45 -16.48 -16.75 11.61
C PHE A 45 -16.74 -16.46 10.12
N LEU A 46 -18.00 -16.25 9.75
CA LEU A 46 -18.48 -15.79 8.44
C LEU A 46 -19.37 -14.55 8.59
N LEU A 47 -19.60 -13.87 7.47
CA LEU A 47 -20.69 -12.91 7.33
C LEU A 47 -21.88 -13.65 6.69
N LEU A 48 -23.09 -13.39 7.17
CA LEU A 48 -24.30 -13.88 6.56
C LEU A 48 -24.67 -13.01 5.34
N PRO A 49 -25.21 -13.62 4.26
CA PRO A 49 -25.63 -12.87 3.09
C PRO A 49 -26.84 -11.96 3.39
N GLY A 50 -26.95 -10.88 2.63
CA GLY A 50 -28.05 -9.93 2.73
C GLY A 50 -28.93 -9.91 1.48
N LYS A 51 -29.51 -8.75 1.18
CA LYS A 51 -30.35 -8.52 -0.01
C LYS A 51 -29.52 -7.89 -1.12
N ILE A 52 -29.54 -8.50 -2.30
CA ILE A 52 -28.91 -7.95 -3.51
C ILE A 52 -29.94 -7.20 -4.33
N ASP A 53 -29.73 -5.90 -4.55
CA ASP A 53 -30.50 -5.08 -5.48
C ASP A 53 -29.63 -4.14 -6.34
N PHE A 54 -28.37 -4.53 -6.54
CA PHE A 54 -27.39 -3.83 -7.36
C PHE A 54 -26.32 -4.78 -7.93
N PRO A 55 -25.65 -4.41 -9.03
CA PRO A 55 -24.49 -5.15 -9.55
C PRO A 55 -23.21 -4.86 -8.73
N ALA A 56 -22.29 -5.83 -8.62
CA ALA A 56 -21.02 -5.64 -7.91
C ALA A 56 -20.20 -4.44 -8.42
N SER A 57 -20.29 -4.09 -9.71
CA SER A 57 -19.51 -3.01 -10.32
C SER A 57 -19.80 -1.61 -9.76
N VAL A 58 -20.93 -1.39 -9.08
CA VAL A 58 -21.24 -0.10 -8.42
C VAL A 58 -20.71 0.00 -7.00
N VAL A 59 -20.12 -1.09 -6.46
CA VAL A 59 -19.59 -1.10 -5.10
C VAL A 59 -18.33 -0.24 -5.01
N LEU A 60 -18.30 0.66 -4.04
CA LEU A 60 -17.16 1.53 -3.75
C LEU A 60 -16.36 0.99 -2.56
N THR A 61 -15.11 0.58 -2.80
CA THR A 61 -14.22 0.11 -1.73
C THR A 61 -13.33 1.21 -1.15
N GLU A 62 -13.60 2.48 -1.48
CA GLU A 62 -12.78 3.58 -1.01
C GLU A 62 -12.88 3.73 0.51
N SER A 63 -11.75 4.03 1.14
CA SER A 63 -11.66 4.05 2.61
C SER A 63 -10.52 4.94 3.09
N ARG A 64 -10.73 5.55 4.26
CA ARG A 64 -9.70 6.33 4.95
C ARG A 64 -8.63 5.40 5.52
N ILE A 65 -7.37 5.71 5.24
CA ILE A 65 -6.20 5.01 5.80
C ILE A 65 -5.45 5.84 6.84
N THR A 66 -5.65 7.15 6.82
CA THR A 66 -5.24 8.12 7.85
C THR A 66 -6.37 9.14 7.99
N ARG A 67 -6.23 10.13 8.89
CA ARG A 67 -7.24 11.19 9.03
C ARG A 67 -7.50 11.90 7.71
N ASN A 68 -6.46 12.20 6.95
CA ASN A 68 -6.56 13.04 5.75
C ASN A 68 -6.38 12.30 4.42
N VAL A 69 -5.93 11.04 4.43
CA VAL A 69 -5.71 10.26 3.21
C VAL A 69 -6.77 9.18 3.03
N VAL A 70 -7.41 9.20 1.86
CA VAL A 70 -8.37 8.21 1.37
C VAL A 70 -7.74 7.45 0.21
N LEU A 71 -7.80 6.12 0.25
CA LEU A 71 -7.45 5.27 -0.88
C LEU A 71 -8.72 4.80 -1.60
N LYS A 72 -8.62 4.55 -2.91
CA LYS A 72 -9.72 4.00 -3.70
C LYS A 72 -9.92 2.50 -3.49
N THR A 73 -8.87 1.82 -3.07
CA THR A 73 -8.89 0.43 -2.63
C THR A 73 -8.27 0.33 -1.24
N PRO A 74 -8.73 -0.60 -0.37
CA PRO A 74 -8.25 -0.71 1.00
C PRO A 74 -6.94 -1.50 1.09
N PHE A 75 -6.06 -1.42 0.07
CA PHE A 75 -4.91 -2.30 -0.08
C PHE A 75 -3.60 -1.57 0.24
N MET A 76 -2.85 -2.12 1.20
CA MET A 76 -1.51 -1.65 1.54
C MET A 76 -0.48 -2.77 1.41
N SER A 77 0.68 -2.50 0.83
CA SER A 77 1.81 -3.46 0.84
C SER A 77 2.68 -3.25 2.08
N SER A 78 3.13 -4.35 2.68
CA SER A 78 3.90 -4.32 3.93
C SER A 78 5.33 -3.78 3.74
N PRO A 79 5.90 -3.01 4.71
CA PRO A 79 7.26 -2.49 4.65
C PRO A 79 8.32 -3.56 4.93
N MET A 80 8.44 -4.51 4.01
CA MET A 80 9.40 -5.61 4.07
C MET A 80 10.31 -5.59 2.84
N ASP A 81 11.58 -5.96 3.04
CA ASP A 81 12.60 -6.03 1.98
C ASP A 81 12.37 -7.11 0.91
N THR A 82 11.35 -7.94 1.11
CA THR A 82 10.86 -8.99 0.20
C THR A 82 9.48 -8.67 -0.38
N VAL A 83 8.96 -7.46 -0.13
CA VAL A 83 7.63 -7.04 -0.60
C VAL A 83 7.65 -5.67 -1.26
N THR A 84 8.18 -4.63 -0.61
CA THR A 84 7.94 -3.24 -1.05
C THR A 84 9.21 -2.41 -1.24
N GLU A 85 9.68 -2.35 -2.48
CA GLU A 85 10.57 -1.29 -3.00
C GLU A 85 9.78 -0.40 -4.00
N SER A 86 10.47 0.40 -4.83
CA SER A 86 9.84 1.37 -5.74
C SER A 86 8.77 0.77 -6.67
N GLU A 87 9.03 -0.38 -7.30
CA GLU A 87 8.13 -0.98 -8.30
C GLU A 87 6.78 -1.40 -7.68
N MET A 88 6.83 -2.07 -6.52
CA MET A 88 5.64 -2.40 -5.75
C MET A 88 4.91 -1.13 -5.30
N ALA A 89 5.62 -0.14 -4.75
CA ALA A 89 4.99 1.09 -4.25
C ALA A 89 4.28 1.87 -5.37
N ILE A 90 4.92 2.00 -6.53
CA ILE A 90 4.33 2.61 -7.73
C ILE A 90 3.09 1.83 -8.18
N SER A 91 3.21 0.50 -8.31
CA SER A 91 2.12 -0.33 -8.83
C SER A 91 0.91 -0.35 -7.90
N MET A 92 1.14 -0.44 -6.58
CA MET A 92 0.09 -0.31 -5.56
C MET A 92 -0.62 1.04 -5.67
N ALA A 93 0.13 2.15 -5.77
CA ALA A 93 -0.45 3.48 -5.88
C ALA A 93 -1.24 3.66 -7.18
N LEU A 94 -0.74 3.18 -8.33
CA LEU A 94 -1.46 3.21 -9.61
C LEU A 94 -2.77 2.42 -9.56
N LEU A 95 -2.81 1.32 -8.80
CA LEU A 95 -3.99 0.45 -8.69
C LEU A 95 -4.92 0.87 -7.54
N GLY A 96 -4.73 2.08 -6.99
CA GLY A 96 -5.59 2.69 -5.99
C GLY A 96 -5.36 2.22 -4.56
N GLY A 97 -4.28 1.48 -4.31
CA GLY A 97 -3.76 1.16 -2.98
C GLY A 97 -2.60 2.10 -2.62
N ILE A 98 -1.71 1.63 -1.74
CA ILE A 98 -0.44 2.31 -1.44
C ILE A 98 0.62 1.29 -1.02
N GLY A 99 1.88 1.52 -1.38
CA GLY A 99 2.98 0.69 -0.86
C GLY A 99 3.83 1.43 0.17
N VAL A 100 4.16 0.75 1.26
CA VAL A 100 5.03 1.29 2.32
C VAL A 100 6.46 0.79 2.10
N ILE A 101 7.37 1.68 1.71
CA ILE A 101 8.78 1.34 1.46
C ILE A 101 9.48 0.95 2.77
N HIS A 102 10.18 -0.19 2.78
CA HIS A 102 10.91 -0.66 3.96
C HIS A 102 12.13 0.21 4.30
N HIS A 103 12.56 0.18 5.58
CA HIS A 103 13.73 0.93 6.07
C HIS A 103 14.99 0.09 6.30
N ASN A 104 14.97 -1.19 5.91
CA ASN A 104 16.14 -2.07 5.92
C ASN A 104 17.16 -1.76 4.81
N GLN A 105 17.64 -0.52 4.79
CA GLN A 105 18.54 0.08 3.82
C GLN A 105 19.01 1.45 4.34
N SER A 106 19.96 2.11 3.66
CA SER A 106 20.38 3.47 4.03
C SER A 106 19.24 4.49 3.85
N ALA A 107 19.32 5.62 4.54
CA ALA A 107 18.30 6.67 4.46
C ALA A 107 18.22 7.27 3.05
N GLU A 108 19.37 7.44 2.39
CA GLU A 108 19.49 7.98 1.03
C GLU A 108 18.88 7.05 -0.01
N SER A 109 19.11 5.74 0.13
CA SER A 109 18.50 4.71 -0.73
C SER A 109 16.98 4.74 -0.60
N GLN A 110 16.47 4.79 0.64
CA GLN A 110 15.04 4.87 0.89
C GLN A 110 14.43 6.18 0.35
N ALA A 111 15.10 7.32 0.53
CA ALA A 111 14.69 8.60 -0.02
C ALA A 111 14.67 8.61 -1.55
N ALA A 112 15.63 7.92 -2.20
CA ALA A 112 15.63 7.75 -3.64
C ALA A 112 14.43 6.94 -4.13
N MET A 113 14.02 5.89 -3.40
CA MET A 113 12.80 5.13 -3.70
C MET A 113 11.53 5.98 -3.55
N VAL A 114 11.42 6.78 -2.47
CA VAL A 114 10.31 7.73 -2.30
C VAL A 114 10.26 8.69 -3.49
N ARG A 115 11.41 9.26 -3.86
CA ARG A 115 11.51 10.19 -5.00
C ARG A 115 11.11 9.53 -6.31
N ALA A 116 11.44 8.25 -6.51
CA ALA A 116 11.01 7.48 -7.68
C ALA A 116 9.48 7.31 -7.74
N VAL A 117 8.82 7.02 -6.62
CA VAL A 117 7.35 6.97 -6.52
C VAL A 117 6.74 8.33 -6.85
N LYS A 118 7.20 9.40 -6.18
CA LYS A 118 6.66 10.75 -6.34
C LYS A 118 6.84 11.31 -7.75
N ARG A 119 7.93 10.94 -8.44
CA ARG A 119 8.22 11.38 -9.82
C ARG A 119 7.58 10.51 -10.89
N HIS A 120 7.00 9.36 -10.54
CA HIS A 120 6.48 8.41 -11.53
C HIS A 120 5.30 8.99 -12.35
N GLU A 121 4.46 9.79 -11.72
CA GLU A 121 3.35 10.49 -12.37
C GLU A 121 3.27 11.90 -11.79
N ASN A 122 3.15 12.91 -12.63
CA ASN A 122 3.06 14.32 -12.21
C ASN A 122 1.97 15.04 -12.99
N GLY A 123 1.41 16.10 -12.41
CA GLY A 123 0.66 17.10 -13.19
C GLY A 123 1.64 18.00 -13.92
N PHE A 124 2.24 18.94 -13.17
CA PHE A 124 3.35 19.76 -13.63
C PHE A 124 4.67 19.21 -13.09
N ILE A 125 5.62 18.90 -13.98
CA ILE A 125 6.97 18.50 -13.59
C ILE A 125 7.77 19.78 -13.31
N ALA A 126 7.95 20.11 -12.03
CA ALA A 126 8.58 21.35 -11.58
C ALA A 126 10.11 21.37 -11.77
N ASP A 127 10.77 20.21 -11.71
CA ASP A 127 12.23 20.10 -11.87
C ASP A 127 12.56 19.11 -13.00
N PRO A 128 12.28 19.48 -14.28
CA PRO A 128 12.62 18.63 -15.40
C PRO A 128 14.13 18.60 -15.63
N VAL A 129 14.62 17.43 -16.06
CA VAL A 129 15.99 17.34 -16.59
C VAL A 129 16.07 18.19 -17.86
N VAL A 130 17.06 19.08 -17.90
CA VAL A 130 17.32 20.02 -19.00
C VAL A 130 18.77 19.88 -19.44
N LEU A 131 19.03 20.17 -20.71
CA LEU A 131 20.38 20.21 -21.29
C LEU A 131 20.59 21.51 -22.06
N SER A 132 21.83 21.81 -22.39
CA SER A 132 22.19 22.95 -23.26
C SER A 132 22.35 22.52 -24.73
N PRO A 133 22.33 23.46 -25.70
CA PRO A 133 22.55 23.13 -27.11
C PRO A 133 23.93 22.51 -27.42
N THR A 134 24.90 22.66 -26.51
CA THR A 134 26.28 22.14 -26.67
C THR A 134 26.45 20.72 -26.16
N HIS A 135 25.48 20.17 -25.43
CA HIS A 135 25.47 18.75 -25.08
C HIS A 135 25.31 17.89 -26.33
N SER A 136 25.57 16.60 -26.23
CA SER A 136 25.51 15.66 -27.35
C SER A 136 24.27 14.76 -27.28
N VAL A 137 24.02 14.02 -28.36
CA VAL A 137 23.00 12.96 -28.40
C VAL A 137 23.31 11.86 -27.37
N GLU A 138 24.59 11.57 -27.11
CA GLU A 138 25.04 10.60 -26.12
C GLU A 138 24.53 10.96 -24.71
N ASP A 139 24.55 12.23 -24.31
CA ASP A 139 24.03 12.68 -23.02
C ASP A 139 22.54 12.35 -22.84
N VAL A 140 21.75 12.48 -23.92
CA VAL A 140 20.32 12.14 -23.91
C VAL A 140 20.12 10.62 -23.86
N LEU A 141 20.98 9.85 -24.51
CA LEU A 141 20.94 8.38 -24.47
C LEU A 141 21.33 7.84 -23.09
N ASP A 142 22.30 8.45 -22.40
CA ASP A 142 22.61 8.12 -21.00
C ASP A 142 21.41 8.40 -20.09
N ILE A 143 20.79 9.58 -20.22
CA ILE A 143 19.58 9.92 -19.47
C ILE A 143 18.46 8.92 -19.74
N LYS A 144 18.27 8.50 -21.00
CA LYS A 144 17.31 7.46 -21.35
C LYS A 144 17.62 6.15 -20.64
N ALA A 145 18.87 5.70 -20.65
CA ALA A 145 19.28 4.45 -20.03
C ALA A 145 19.09 4.48 -18.51
N ARG A 146 19.42 5.61 -17.87
CA ARG A 146 19.38 5.76 -16.41
C ARG A 146 18.00 6.10 -15.85
N LEU A 147 17.23 6.94 -16.55
CA LEU A 147 15.95 7.49 -16.06
C LEU A 147 14.73 7.03 -16.87
N GLY A 148 14.92 6.36 -18.01
CA GLY A 148 13.82 5.75 -18.77
C GLY A 148 13.03 6.70 -19.66
N PHE A 149 13.46 7.96 -19.87
CA PHE A 149 12.77 8.93 -20.73
C PHE A 149 13.75 9.75 -21.59
N CYS A 150 13.25 10.32 -22.70
CA CYS A 150 14.07 11.08 -23.67
C CYS A 150 13.47 12.44 -24.05
N GLY A 151 12.37 12.87 -23.42
CA GLY A 151 11.75 14.18 -23.73
C GLY A 151 12.41 15.26 -22.89
N ILE A 152 13.49 15.84 -23.38
CA ILE A 152 14.39 16.74 -22.63
C ILE A 152 14.31 18.15 -23.22
N PRO A 153 13.84 19.16 -22.46
CA PRO A 153 13.91 20.56 -22.88
C PRO A 153 15.35 21.04 -22.95
N ILE A 154 15.63 21.87 -23.95
CA ILE A 154 16.93 22.49 -24.15
C ILE A 154 16.84 23.95 -23.74
N THR A 155 17.61 24.34 -22.73
CA THR A 155 17.74 25.74 -22.30
C THR A 155 19.09 26.28 -22.71
N ASP A 156 19.20 27.58 -22.98
CA ASP A 156 20.44 28.24 -23.41
C ASP A 156 21.68 27.89 -22.55
N THR A 157 21.51 27.78 -21.23
CA THR A 157 22.58 27.44 -20.27
C THR A 157 22.61 25.97 -19.84
N GLY A 158 21.59 25.19 -20.18
CA GLY A 158 21.37 23.84 -19.63
C GLY A 158 20.93 23.83 -18.17
N LYS A 159 20.42 24.95 -17.65
CA LYS A 159 19.84 25.05 -16.30
C LYS A 159 18.35 25.39 -16.36
N LEU A 160 17.60 24.92 -15.37
CA LEU A 160 16.20 25.29 -15.17
C LEU A 160 16.10 26.79 -14.85
N GLY A 161 15.02 27.45 -15.28
CA GLY A 161 14.86 28.90 -15.14
C GLY A 161 15.69 29.72 -16.14
N SER A 162 16.36 29.08 -17.10
CA SER A 162 17.00 29.76 -18.22
C SER A 162 16.14 29.69 -19.49
N LYS A 163 16.49 30.44 -20.52
CA LYS A 163 15.64 30.61 -21.71
C LYS A 163 15.47 29.29 -22.44
N LEU A 164 14.23 28.88 -22.68
CA LEU A 164 13.92 27.69 -23.47
C LEU A 164 14.22 27.94 -24.94
N VAL A 165 15.08 27.12 -25.53
CA VAL A 165 15.53 27.25 -26.93
C VAL A 165 15.15 26.06 -27.82
N GLY A 166 14.78 24.92 -27.23
CA GLY A 166 14.34 23.76 -27.98
C GLY A 166 13.84 22.61 -27.10
N ILE A 167 13.50 21.50 -27.74
CA ILE A 167 13.25 20.22 -27.06
C ILE A 167 13.79 19.08 -27.92
N VAL A 168 14.35 18.07 -27.26
CA VAL A 168 14.79 16.81 -27.89
C VAL A 168 13.87 15.69 -27.43
N THR A 169 13.50 14.81 -28.35
CA THR A 169 12.68 13.63 -28.09
C THR A 169 13.35 12.37 -28.63
N ALA A 170 12.80 11.20 -28.28
CA ALA A 170 13.32 9.92 -28.74
C ALA A 170 13.38 9.79 -30.27
N ARG A 171 12.48 10.46 -31.01
CA ARG A 171 12.45 10.42 -32.48
C ARG A 171 13.57 11.23 -33.11
N ASP A 172 14.00 12.31 -32.46
CA ASP A 172 15.00 13.23 -33.00
C ASP A 172 16.40 12.62 -32.98
N ILE A 173 16.66 11.74 -32.00
CA ILE A 173 17.96 11.09 -31.78
C ILE A 173 18.07 9.64 -32.27
N GLN A 174 16.94 9.01 -32.67
CA GLN A 174 16.87 7.55 -32.92
C GLN A 174 17.89 7.04 -33.93
N PHE A 175 18.25 7.85 -34.92
CA PHE A 175 19.16 7.51 -36.01
C PHE A 175 20.29 8.53 -36.16
N ARG A 176 20.69 9.18 -35.06
CA ARG A 176 21.76 10.18 -35.05
C ARG A 176 23.03 9.60 -34.45
N ASP A 177 24.18 10.13 -34.87
CA ASP A 177 25.46 9.79 -34.27
C ASP A 177 25.50 10.31 -32.81
N PRO A 178 25.94 9.51 -31.82
CA PRO A 178 26.01 9.93 -30.43
C PRO A 178 26.81 11.23 -30.19
N SER A 179 27.82 11.52 -31.02
CA SER A 179 28.65 12.73 -30.92
C SER A 179 27.96 14.01 -31.44
N THR A 180 26.81 13.89 -32.11
CA THR A 180 26.11 15.03 -32.71
C THR A 180 25.65 16.02 -31.63
N PRO A 181 25.90 17.34 -31.78
CA PRO A 181 25.40 18.36 -30.86
C PRO A 181 23.86 18.45 -30.83
N LEU A 182 23.28 18.75 -29.67
CA LEU A 182 21.83 18.88 -29.52
C LEU A 182 21.24 20.05 -30.31
N SER A 183 22.03 21.11 -30.56
CA SER A 183 21.64 22.24 -31.40
C SER A 183 21.23 21.84 -32.83
N GLU A 184 21.78 20.75 -33.36
CA GLU A 184 21.52 20.28 -34.73
C GLU A 184 20.29 19.37 -34.84
N VAL A 185 19.84 18.80 -33.72
CA VAL A 185 18.77 17.79 -33.69
C VAL A 185 17.52 18.25 -32.94
N MET A 186 17.61 19.27 -32.09
CA MET A 186 16.48 19.75 -31.29
C MET A 186 15.39 20.38 -32.17
N THR A 187 14.13 20.20 -31.76
CA THR A 187 13.01 20.94 -32.35
C THR A 187 12.95 22.34 -31.74
N THR A 188 12.91 23.37 -32.58
CA THR A 188 12.85 24.79 -32.19
C THR A 188 11.45 25.41 -32.30
N ASP A 189 10.57 24.83 -33.14
CA ASP A 189 9.16 25.22 -33.20
C ASP A 189 8.39 24.55 -32.05
N LEU A 190 8.27 25.29 -30.95
CA LEU A 190 7.73 24.80 -29.69
C LEU A 190 6.31 25.30 -29.45
N VAL A 191 5.42 24.36 -29.15
CA VAL A 191 4.17 24.68 -28.46
C VAL A 191 4.47 24.80 -26.98
N THR A 192 4.24 25.96 -26.39
CA THR A 192 4.45 26.25 -24.97
C THR A 192 3.18 26.81 -24.35
N ALA A 193 3.11 26.80 -23.02
CA ALA A 193 2.07 27.50 -22.27
C ALA A 193 2.69 28.45 -21.24
N GLN A 194 1.93 29.49 -20.86
CA GLN A 194 2.40 30.53 -19.97
C GLN A 194 2.29 30.12 -18.49
N GLN A 195 3.22 30.62 -17.66
CA GLN A 195 3.17 30.45 -16.22
C GLN A 195 1.84 30.98 -15.65
N GLY A 196 1.25 30.23 -14.72
CA GLY A 196 -0.06 30.55 -14.13
C GLY A 196 -1.24 29.83 -14.79
N ILE A 197 -1.01 29.11 -15.90
CA ILE A 197 -2.02 28.23 -16.51
C ILE A 197 -2.46 27.14 -15.53
N ASN A 198 -3.75 26.81 -15.53
CA ASN A 198 -4.24 25.68 -14.75
C ASN A 198 -3.98 24.34 -15.48
N LEU A 199 -3.96 23.24 -14.72
CA LEU A 199 -3.65 21.91 -15.26
C LEU A 199 -4.64 21.47 -16.34
N THR A 200 -5.91 21.81 -16.20
CA THR A 200 -6.97 21.43 -17.14
C THR A 200 -6.75 22.08 -18.52
N GLU A 201 -6.46 23.38 -18.54
CA GLU A 201 -6.14 24.14 -19.75
C GLU A 201 -4.83 23.65 -20.39
N ALA A 202 -3.79 23.43 -19.58
CA ALA A 202 -2.53 22.90 -20.08
C ALA A 202 -2.71 21.51 -20.73
N ASN A 203 -3.56 20.67 -20.14
CA ASN A 203 -3.93 19.37 -20.71
C ASN A 203 -4.68 19.50 -22.04
N HIS A 204 -5.54 20.51 -22.20
CA HIS A 204 -6.21 20.79 -23.48
C HIS A 204 -5.20 21.18 -24.56
N ILE A 205 -4.27 22.11 -24.26
CA ILE A 205 -3.21 22.51 -25.20
C ILE A 205 -2.35 21.31 -25.60
N LEU A 206 -1.94 20.48 -24.63
CA LEU A 206 -1.14 19.29 -24.91
C LEU A 206 -1.90 18.26 -25.76
N ARG A 207 -3.20 18.07 -25.53
CA ARG A 207 -4.06 17.19 -26.33
C ARG A 207 -4.19 17.68 -27.76
N ASP A 208 -4.48 18.98 -27.93
CA ASP A 208 -4.82 19.56 -29.22
C ASP A 208 -3.57 19.74 -30.10
N SER A 209 -2.43 20.07 -29.50
CA SER A 209 -1.12 20.11 -30.18
C SER A 209 -0.63 18.73 -30.64
N LYS A 210 -1.17 17.65 -30.07
CA LYS A 210 -0.77 16.25 -30.30
C LYS A 210 0.72 15.98 -30.02
N LYS A 211 1.41 16.89 -29.32
CA LYS A 211 2.83 16.74 -28.95
C LYS A 211 2.95 15.83 -27.72
N GLY A 212 4.17 15.34 -27.48
CA GLY A 212 4.46 14.44 -26.34
C GLY A 212 4.73 15.18 -25.02
N LYS A 213 5.05 16.47 -25.09
CA LYS A 213 5.44 17.34 -23.98
C LYS A 213 4.92 18.75 -24.22
N LEU A 214 4.61 19.48 -23.14
CA LEU A 214 4.23 20.89 -23.17
C LEU A 214 5.09 21.66 -22.15
N PRO A 215 6.12 22.40 -22.60
CA PRO A 215 6.90 23.29 -21.74
C PRO A 215 6.08 24.48 -21.24
N ILE A 216 6.25 24.82 -19.97
CA ILE A 216 5.65 25.99 -19.33
C ILE A 216 6.74 27.04 -19.13
N VAL A 217 6.51 28.23 -19.67
CA VAL A 217 7.49 29.33 -19.65
C VAL A 217 6.91 30.56 -18.98
N ASN A 218 7.75 31.39 -18.37
CA ASN A 218 7.35 32.70 -17.90
C ASN A 218 7.35 33.74 -19.03
N SER A 219 7.03 35.00 -18.70
CA SER A 219 6.99 36.11 -19.67
C SER A 219 8.32 36.43 -20.36
N LYS A 220 9.45 35.96 -19.80
CA LYS A 220 10.80 36.11 -20.38
C LYS A 220 11.19 34.92 -21.28
N GLY A 221 10.32 33.91 -21.40
CA GLY A 221 10.61 32.67 -22.13
C GLY A 221 11.52 31.70 -21.37
N GLU A 222 11.67 31.87 -20.05
CA GLU A 222 12.45 30.97 -19.20
C GLU A 222 11.60 29.75 -18.82
N LEU A 223 12.20 28.55 -18.87
CA LEU A 223 11.51 27.30 -18.55
C LEU A 223 11.24 27.19 -17.03
N ILE A 224 9.98 27.00 -16.68
CA ILE A 224 9.51 26.84 -15.29
C ILE A 224 9.14 25.39 -14.99
N SER A 225 8.41 24.73 -15.90
CA SER A 225 7.98 23.34 -15.71
C SER A 225 7.61 22.69 -17.06
N ILE A 226 7.25 21.41 -17.05
CA ILE A 226 6.79 20.70 -18.25
C ILE A 226 5.64 19.74 -17.92
N LEU A 227 4.71 19.54 -18.85
CA LEU A 227 3.74 18.45 -18.79
C LEU A 227 4.10 17.37 -19.79
N ALA A 228 3.77 16.12 -19.47
CA ALA A 228 3.97 14.98 -20.35
C ALA A 228 2.66 14.29 -20.74
N ARG A 229 2.53 13.97 -22.03
CA ARG A 229 1.35 13.25 -22.54
C ARG A 229 1.26 11.83 -21.97
N SER A 230 2.40 11.24 -21.60
CA SER A 230 2.45 9.96 -20.89
C SER A 230 1.68 9.99 -19.57
N ASP A 231 1.70 11.12 -18.85
CA ASP A 231 1.01 11.24 -17.56
C ASP A 231 -0.52 11.31 -17.75
N LEU A 232 -0.97 11.97 -18.82
CA LEU A 232 -2.38 11.91 -19.23
C LEU A 232 -2.85 10.48 -19.56
N LEU A 233 -2.03 9.71 -20.26
CA LEU A 233 -2.32 8.32 -20.57
C LEU A 233 -2.34 7.45 -19.31
N LYS A 234 -1.39 7.65 -18.38
CA LYS A 234 -1.40 6.95 -17.08
C LYS A 234 -2.68 7.24 -16.31
N ASN A 235 -3.11 8.49 -16.23
CA ASN A 235 -4.36 8.83 -15.56
C ASN A 235 -5.60 8.19 -16.22
N GLN A 236 -5.58 8.02 -17.54
CA GLN A 236 -6.64 7.30 -18.25
C GLN A 236 -6.60 5.79 -17.99
N SER A 237 -5.40 5.17 -17.99
CA SER A 237 -5.22 3.74 -17.75
C SER A 237 -5.45 3.34 -16.29
N TYR A 238 -5.22 4.26 -15.36
CA TYR A 238 -5.28 4.03 -13.92
C TYR A 238 -6.24 5.03 -13.25
N PRO A 239 -7.56 4.89 -13.46
CA PRO A 239 -8.55 5.85 -12.95
C PRO A 239 -8.69 5.80 -11.42
N LEU A 240 -8.30 4.69 -10.78
CA LEU A 240 -8.36 4.52 -9.32
C LEU A 240 -7.07 4.95 -8.61
N ALA A 241 -6.06 5.43 -9.33
CA ALA A 241 -4.74 5.68 -8.77
C ALA A 241 -4.76 6.67 -7.59
N SER A 242 -4.04 6.31 -6.53
CA SER A 242 -3.90 7.05 -5.28
C SER A 242 -2.94 8.22 -5.46
N LYS A 243 -3.50 9.41 -5.72
CA LYS A 243 -2.73 10.63 -6.02
C LYS A 243 -3.10 11.76 -5.08
N ASN A 244 -2.13 12.62 -4.80
CA ASN A 244 -2.39 13.92 -4.20
C ASN A 244 -3.28 14.76 -5.15
N PRO A 245 -4.45 15.26 -4.70
CA PRO A 245 -5.38 16.00 -5.56
C PRO A 245 -4.78 17.27 -6.18
N GLU A 246 -3.83 17.92 -5.52
CA GLU A 246 -3.22 19.18 -5.96
C GLU A 246 -2.07 18.93 -6.94
N THR A 247 -1.09 18.11 -6.55
CA THR A 247 0.13 17.90 -7.35
C THR A 247 -0.04 16.84 -8.44
N LYS A 248 -1.10 16.00 -8.32
CA LYS A 248 -1.34 14.78 -9.11
C LYS A 248 -0.25 13.72 -9.00
N GLN A 249 0.71 13.89 -8.09
CA GLN A 249 1.71 12.88 -7.81
C GLN A 249 1.10 11.71 -7.05
N LEU A 250 1.60 10.51 -7.30
CA LEU A 250 1.25 9.33 -6.50
C LEU A 250 1.57 9.60 -5.01
N TYR A 251 0.73 9.09 -4.12
CA TYR A 251 1.06 9.06 -2.70
C TYR A 251 2.24 8.11 -2.45
N ALA A 252 3.22 8.54 -1.65
CA ALA A 252 4.32 7.71 -1.20
C ALA A 252 4.24 7.49 0.31
N ALA A 253 4.48 6.25 0.73
CA ALA A 253 4.59 5.87 2.13
C ALA A 253 5.91 5.14 2.40
N ALA A 254 6.45 5.30 3.61
CA ALA A 254 7.71 4.71 4.02
C ALA A 254 7.69 4.39 5.51
N ALA A 255 8.34 3.29 5.88
CA ALA A 255 8.56 2.92 7.27
C ALA A 255 9.81 3.64 7.82
N VAL A 256 9.83 3.91 9.12
CA VAL A 256 11.03 4.33 9.88
C VAL A 256 11.02 3.68 11.25
N GLY A 257 12.19 3.63 11.91
CA GLY A 257 12.28 3.22 13.30
C GLY A 257 11.83 4.31 14.27
N THR A 258 12.28 4.21 15.51
CA THR A 258 11.93 5.15 16.60
C THR A 258 13.15 5.67 17.34
N ARG A 259 14.35 5.49 16.78
CA ARG A 259 15.59 5.94 17.40
C ARG A 259 15.90 7.38 16.99
N PRO A 260 16.76 8.09 17.73
CA PRO A 260 17.16 9.45 17.36
C PRO A 260 17.71 9.57 15.93
N SER A 261 18.47 8.58 15.45
CA SER A 261 18.99 8.52 14.07
C SER A 261 17.89 8.46 12.99
N ASP A 262 16.70 7.96 13.32
CA ASP A 262 15.57 7.93 12.39
C ASP A 262 14.98 9.33 12.13
N ARG A 263 15.30 10.35 12.94
CA ARG A 263 14.89 11.74 12.69
C ARG A 263 15.59 12.30 11.44
N ASP A 264 16.88 12.03 11.30
CA ASP A 264 17.66 12.44 10.12
C ASP A 264 17.17 11.69 8.88
N ARG A 265 16.92 10.38 9.02
CA ARG A 265 16.29 9.57 7.96
C ARG A 265 14.96 10.20 7.53
N LEU A 266 14.06 10.48 8.47
CA LEU A 266 12.75 11.03 8.12
C LEU A 266 12.84 12.42 7.46
N THR A 267 13.81 13.24 7.86
CA THR A 267 14.07 14.53 7.22
C THR A 267 14.37 14.34 5.72
N LEU A 268 15.27 13.41 5.37
CA LEU A 268 15.56 13.09 3.98
C LEU A 268 14.34 12.54 3.20
N LEU A 269 13.49 11.75 3.86
CA LEU A 269 12.27 11.24 3.25
C LEU A 269 11.24 12.34 3.02
N ALA A 270 11.08 13.25 3.98
CA ALA A 270 10.19 14.40 3.88
C ALA A 270 10.64 15.33 2.72
N GLU A 271 11.94 15.59 2.60
CA GLU A 271 12.52 16.32 1.46
C GLU A 271 12.29 15.61 0.12
N ALA A 272 12.28 14.28 0.10
CA ALA A 272 11.93 13.49 -1.09
C ALA A 272 10.42 13.55 -1.45
N GLY A 273 9.59 14.17 -0.60
CA GLY A 273 8.15 14.33 -0.83
C GLY A 273 7.30 13.21 -0.24
N LEU A 274 7.74 12.56 0.85
CA LEU A 274 6.96 11.55 1.56
C LEU A 274 5.62 12.13 2.06
N ASP A 275 4.52 11.41 1.85
CA ASP A 275 3.18 11.83 2.30
C ASP A 275 2.75 11.15 3.61
N ILE A 276 3.17 9.90 3.82
CA ILE A 276 2.79 9.09 4.98
C ILE A 276 4.01 8.37 5.55
N VAL A 277 4.23 8.51 6.85
CA VAL A 277 5.25 7.75 7.59
C VAL A 277 4.60 6.68 8.46
N VAL A 278 5.16 5.46 8.42
CA VAL A 278 4.78 4.34 9.29
C VAL A 278 5.87 4.12 10.32
N LEU A 279 5.55 4.28 11.61
CA LEU A 279 6.48 3.96 12.68
C LEU A 279 6.48 2.44 12.89
N ASP A 280 7.61 1.80 12.58
CA ASP A 280 7.71 0.36 12.46
C ASP A 280 8.27 -0.27 13.74
N SER A 281 7.40 -0.96 14.48
CA SER A 281 7.76 -1.69 15.70
C SER A 281 6.92 -2.95 15.85
N SER A 282 7.43 -3.97 16.54
CA SER A 282 6.59 -5.11 16.96
C SER A 282 5.60 -4.72 18.07
N GLN A 283 5.96 -3.76 18.93
CA GLN A 283 5.16 -3.29 20.07
C GLN A 283 5.33 -1.78 20.19
N GLY A 284 4.41 -1.03 19.58
CA GLY A 284 4.56 0.41 19.38
C GLY A 284 4.29 1.28 20.61
N ASN A 285 3.62 0.76 21.63
CA ASN A 285 3.36 1.51 22.87
C ASN A 285 4.64 1.59 23.71
N SER A 286 5.47 2.57 23.38
CA SER A 286 6.76 2.84 23.99
C SER A 286 7.00 4.34 24.06
N ILE A 287 7.81 4.78 25.03
CA ILE A 287 8.16 6.20 25.17
C ILE A 287 8.86 6.72 23.90
N PHE A 288 9.71 5.90 23.28
CA PHE A 288 10.43 6.24 22.05
C PHE A 288 9.47 6.58 20.90
N GLN A 289 8.43 5.77 20.70
CA GLN A 289 7.47 6.03 19.63
C GLN A 289 6.56 7.23 19.94
N ILE A 290 6.15 7.40 21.20
CA ILE A 290 5.34 8.54 21.64
C ILE A 290 6.09 9.86 21.37
N GLU A 291 7.35 9.94 21.79
CA GLU A 291 8.21 11.10 21.56
C GLU A 291 8.47 11.34 20.07
N MET A 292 8.64 10.26 19.28
CA MET A 292 8.79 10.35 17.83
C MET A 292 7.52 10.92 17.17
N ILE A 293 6.32 10.47 17.55
CA ILE A 293 5.05 11.01 17.02
C ILE A 293 4.97 12.51 17.30
N GLN A 294 5.19 12.92 18.56
CA GLN A 294 5.12 14.33 18.96
C GLN A 294 6.12 15.20 18.18
N TRP A 295 7.35 14.70 18.01
CA TRP A 295 8.37 15.39 17.22
C TRP A 295 7.98 15.52 15.75
N ILE A 296 7.42 14.47 15.13
CA ILE A 296 6.96 14.50 13.74
C ILE A 296 5.83 15.52 13.58
N LYS A 297 4.82 15.50 14.46
CA LYS A 297 3.69 16.43 14.35
C LYS A 297 4.12 17.90 14.54
N ALA A 298 5.16 18.15 15.35
CA ALA A 298 5.74 19.48 15.50
C ALA A 298 6.61 19.92 14.31
N THR A 299 7.39 19.01 13.73
CA THR A 299 8.40 19.31 12.70
C THR A 299 7.81 19.28 11.29
N PHE A 300 6.94 18.30 11.01
CA PHE A 300 6.33 18.05 9.71
C PHE A 300 4.79 17.95 9.86
N PRO A 301 4.09 19.07 10.13
CA PRO A 301 2.66 19.05 10.47
C PRO A 301 1.75 18.50 9.36
N LYS A 302 2.21 18.52 8.10
CA LYS A 302 1.48 17.98 6.94
C LYS A 302 1.74 16.49 6.70
N LEU A 303 2.76 15.91 7.34
CA LEU A 303 3.08 14.49 7.19
C LEU A 303 2.12 13.67 8.05
N GLU A 304 1.46 12.69 7.43
CA GLU A 304 0.54 11.80 8.14
C GLU A 304 1.32 10.68 8.83
N VAL A 305 0.99 10.39 10.09
CA VAL A 305 1.71 9.42 10.93
C VAL A 305 0.83 8.21 11.23
N ILE A 306 1.24 7.05 10.72
CA ILE A 306 0.68 5.75 11.12
C ILE A 306 1.56 5.18 12.24
N ALA A 307 1.00 5.07 13.44
CA ALA A 307 1.68 4.53 14.61
C ALA A 307 1.35 3.05 14.82
N GLY A 308 2.27 2.29 15.40
CA GLY A 308 2.08 0.87 15.67
C GLY A 308 3.36 0.06 15.92
N ASN A 309 3.27 -1.27 16.03
CA ASN A 309 2.01 -2.02 16.01
C ASN A 309 1.32 -2.03 17.40
N VAL A 310 -0.01 -2.09 17.41
CA VAL A 310 -0.83 -2.24 18.62
C VAL A 310 -1.82 -3.41 18.48
N VAL A 311 -2.30 -3.96 19.59
CA VAL A 311 -3.33 -5.02 19.64
C VAL A 311 -4.37 -4.82 20.76
N THR A 312 -4.25 -3.77 21.57
CA THR A 312 -5.19 -3.45 22.66
C THR A 312 -5.68 -2.01 22.63
N ARG A 313 -6.79 -1.73 23.33
CA ARG A 313 -7.38 -0.39 23.43
C ARG A 313 -6.47 0.58 24.18
N GLU A 314 -5.74 0.10 25.17
CA GLU A 314 -4.82 0.90 26.00
C GLU A 314 -3.62 1.39 25.18
N GLN A 315 -3.04 0.50 24.37
CA GLN A 315 -1.98 0.88 23.43
C GLN A 315 -2.49 1.89 22.40
N ALA A 316 -3.70 1.67 21.87
CA ALA A 316 -4.34 2.59 20.94
C ALA A 316 -4.55 3.98 21.57
N ALA A 317 -5.08 4.05 22.79
CA ALA A 317 -5.29 5.30 23.51
C ALA A 317 -3.99 6.10 23.68
N SER A 318 -2.91 5.44 24.06
CA SER A 318 -1.58 6.05 24.21
C SER A 318 -1.08 6.71 22.92
N LEU A 319 -1.11 5.98 21.80
CA LEU A 319 -0.60 6.50 20.51
C LEU A 319 -1.55 7.52 19.86
N VAL A 320 -2.86 7.37 20.04
CA VAL A 320 -3.84 8.38 19.60
C VAL A 320 -3.65 9.68 20.37
N PHE A 321 -3.45 9.61 21.69
CA PHE A 321 -3.18 10.77 22.52
C PHE A 321 -1.87 11.46 22.13
N ALA A 322 -0.84 10.70 21.74
CA ALA A 322 0.42 11.24 21.25
C ALA A 322 0.29 12.04 19.92
N GLY A 323 -0.81 11.85 19.18
CA GLY A 323 -1.08 12.56 17.93
C GLY A 323 -1.03 11.70 16.66
N ALA A 324 -1.16 10.38 16.77
CA ALA A 324 -1.23 9.50 15.61
C ALA A 324 -2.44 9.83 14.70
N ASP A 325 -2.23 9.75 13.39
CA ASP A 325 -3.27 9.95 12.36
C ASP A 325 -3.93 8.63 11.93
N ALA A 326 -3.28 7.51 12.21
CA ALA A 326 -3.82 6.16 12.05
C ALA A 326 -3.05 5.15 12.92
N LEU A 327 -3.64 3.97 13.12
CA LEU A 327 -3.03 2.88 13.87
C LEU A 327 -2.82 1.64 13.00
N ARG A 328 -1.63 1.06 13.08
CA ARG A 328 -1.30 -0.25 12.51
C ARG A 328 -1.51 -1.34 13.56
N VAL A 329 -2.41 -2.28 13.27
CA VAL A 329 -2.89 -3.28 14.24
C VAL A 329 -2.44 -4.68 13.84
N GLY A 330 -1.75 -5.36 14.76
CA GLY A 330 -1.35 -6.76 14.62
C GLY A 330 -0.01 -7.09 15.25
N MET A 331 0.06 -8.18 16.01
CA MET A 331 1.29 -8.65 16.65
C MET A 331 1.27 -10.19 16.71
N GLY A 332 2.23 -10.81 16.02
CA GLY A 332 2.31 -12.28 15.91
C GLY A 332 1.36 -12.93 14.90
N SER A 333 0.58 -12.14 14.14
CA SER A 333 -0.41 -12.66 13.17
C SER A 333 0.15 -12.82 11.74
N GLY A 334 1.35 -12.32 11.47
CA GLY A 334 1.99 -12.44 10.16
C GLY A 334 2.39 -13.88 9.84
N SER A 335 2.30 -14.28 8.56
CA SER A 335 2.54 -15.66 8.12
C SER A 335 3.94 -16.22 8.36
N ILE A 336 4.88 -15.36 8.75
CA ILE A 336 6.31 -15.60 8.99
C ILE A 336 6.77 -15.06 10.35
N CYS A 337 5.83 -14.56 11.16
CA CYS A 337 6.11 -14.02 12.47
C CYS A 337 5.92 -15.13 13.51
N ILE A 338 6.89 -15.29 14.41
CA ILE A 338 6.86 -16.26 15.50
C ILE A 338 6.86 -15.57 16.87
N THR A 339 6.56 -14.27 16.93
CA THR A 339 6.55 -13.49 18.18
C THR A 339 5.65 -14.10 19.26
N GLN A 340 4.49 -14.66 18.90
CA GLN A 340 3.60 -15.29 19.88
C GLN A 340 4.25 -16.51 20.54
N GLU A 341 4.86 -17.39 19.75
CA GLU A 341 5.55 -18.58 20.27
C GLU A 341 6.79 -18.21 21.09
N VAL A 342 7.61 -17.28 20.59
CA VAL A 342 8.91 -16.99 21.21
C VAL A 342 8.78 -16.03 22.40
N MET A 343 7.92 -15.02 22.32
CA MET A 343 7.78 -13.97 23.33
C MET A 343 6.55 -14.13 24.23
N ALA A 344 5.66 -15.10 23.94
CA ALA A 344 4.38 -15.28 24.63
C ALA A 344 3.46 -14.03 24.60
N VAL A 345 3.67 -13.12 23.64
CA VAL A 345 2.89 -11.88 23.49
C VAL A 345 2.36 -11.73 22.07
N GLY A 346 1.09 -11.33 21.98
CA GLY A 346 0.37 -11.12 20.73
C GLY A 346 -1.13 -11.20 20.98
N ARG A 347 -1.93 -11.21 19.91
CA ARG A 347 -3.39 -11.36 20.01
C ARG A 347 -3.98 -11.93 18.71
N PRO A 348 -5.04 -12.77 18.79
CA PRO A 348 -5.81 -13.16 17.61
C PRO A 348 -6.29 -11.95 16.81
N GLN A 349 -6.00 -11.96 15.51
CA GLN A 349 -6.03 -10.74 14.69
C GLN A 349 -7.43 -10.11 14.56
N ALA A 350 -8.49 -10.92 14.40
CA ALA A 350 -9.85 -10.40 14.26
C ALA A 350 -10.28 -9.66 15.54
N THR A 351 -10.01 -10.28 16.70
CA THR A 351 -10.28 -9.67 18.01
C THR A 351 -9.48 -8.38 18.23
N ALA A 352 -8.20 -8.36 17.82
CA ALA A 352 -7.34 -7.19 17.93
C ALA A 352 -7.86 -6.03 17.07
N VAL A 353 -8.17 -6.30 15.80
CA VAL A 353 -8.71 -5.31 14.86
C VAL A 353 -10.02 -4.73 15.39
N TYR A 354 -10.97 -5.58 15.78
CA TYR A 354 -12.26 -5.12 16.31
C TYR A 354 -12.09 -4.22 17.55
N ALA A 355 -11.35 -4.70 18.56
CA ALA A 355 -11.21 -3.97 19.82
C ALA A 355 -10.51 -2.63 19.64
N VAL A 356 -9.47 -2.57 18.79
CA VAL A 356 -8.75 -1.32 18.51
C VAL A 356 -9.58 -0.38 17.63
N ALA A 357 -10.24 -0.89 16.59
CA ALA A 357 -11.05 -0.08 15.69
C ALA A 357 -12.28 0.50 16.39
N GLU A 358 -12.98 -0.27 17.23
CA GLU A 358 -14.11 0.23 18.04
C GLU A 358 -13.72 1.46 18.87
N PHE A 359 -12.55 1.44 19.50
CA PHE A 359 -12.03 2.56 20.26
C PHE A 359 -11.54 3.71 19.38
N ALA A 360 -10.66 3.42 18.41
CA ALA A 360 -9.98 4.42 17.58
C ALA A 360 -10.96 5.22 16.70
N ASN A 361 -12.03 4.56 16.21
CA ASN A 361 -13.06 5.19 15.39
C ASN A 361 -13.81 6.31 16.14
N LYS A 362 -13.90 6.25 17.48
CA LYS A 362 -14.50 7.34 18.30
C LYS A 362 -13.72 8.65 18.19
N PHE A 363 -12.45 8.58 17.82
CA PHE A 363 -11.56 9.74 17.63
C PHE A 363 -11.31 10.03 16.14
N GLY A 364 -12.03 9.37 15.23
CA GLY A 364 -11.82 9.47 13.79
C GLY A 364 -10.43 9.00 13.33
N VAL A 365 -9.82 8.04 14.06
CA VAL A 365 -8.51 7.46 13.73
C VAL A 365 -8.70 6.12 13.02
N PRO A 366 -8.38 6.00 11.72
CA PRO A 366 -8.49 4.73 11.01
C PRO A 366 -7.50 3.68 11.52
N VAL A 367 -7.89 2.42 11.36
CA VAL A 367 -7.08 1.25 11.72
C VAL A 367 -6.67 0.49 10.47
N ILE A 368 -5.41 0.08 10.39
CA ILE A 368 -4.87 -0.79 9.33
C ILE A 368 -4.68 -2.18 9.92
N ALA A 369 -5.37 -3.17 9.37
CA ALA A 369 -5.21 -4.56 9.78
C ALA A 369 -3.97 -5.18 9.12
N ASP A 370 -2.93 -5.44 9.90
CA ASP A 370 -1.65 -5.97 9.44
C ASP A 370 -1.40 -7.40 9.95
N GLY A 371 -1.20 -8.33 9.01
CA GLY A 371 -0.99 -9.75 9.30
C GLY A 371 -2.26 -10.61 9.21
N GLY A 372 -2.07 -11.91 8.94
CA GLY A 372 -3.15 -12.89 8.81
C GLY A 372 -3.99 -12.80 7.53
N ILE A 373 -3.72 -11.86 6.62
CA ILE A 373 -4.47 -11.69 5.36
C ILE A 373 -3.90 -12.61 4.28
N GLY A 374 -4.71 -13.59 3.85
CA GLY A 374 -4.29 -14.58 2.84
C GLY A 374 -5.23 -14.73 1.65
N ASN A 375 -6.41 -14.10 1.67
CA ASN A 375 -7.42 -14.17 0.60
C ASN A 375 -8.42 -13.01 0.75
N VAL A 376 -9.29 -12.84 -0.26
CA VAL A 376 -10.36 -11.83 -0.31
C VAL A 376 -11.27 -11.89 0.93
N GLY A 377 -11.63 -13.09 1.40
CA GLY A 377 -12.47 -13.26 2.58
C GLY A 377 -11.86 -12.67 3.84
N HIS A 378 -10.55 -12.79 4.04
CA HIS A 378 -9.87 -12.16 5.19
C HIS A 378 -9.90 -10.63 5.09
N ILE A 379 -9.80 -10.09 3.87
CA ILE A 379 -9.90 -8.64 3.63
C ILE A 379 -11.28 -8.13 4.06
N VAL A 380 -12.34 -8.78 3.56
CA VAL A 380 -13.73 -8.39 3.86
C VAL A 380 -14.02 -8.50 5.35
N LYS A 381 -13.56 -9.58 5.99
CA LYS A 381 -13.67 -9.75 7.45
C LYS A 381 -12.96 -8.64 8.21
N ALA A 382 -11.71 -8.31 7.87
CA ALA A 382 -11.00 -7.21 8.50
C ALA A 382 -11.74 -5.86 8.35
N LEU A 383 -12.26 -5.56 7.16
CA LEU A 383 -13.04 -4.34 6.91
C LEU A 383 -14.34 -4.31 7.72
N SER A 384 -15.04 -5.45 7.81
CA SER A 384 -16.27 -5.58 8.60
C SER A 384 -16.04 -5.38 10.11
N LEU A 385 -14.82 -5.65 10.60
CA LEU A 385 -14.42 -5.42 11.98
C LEU A 385 -13.91 -3.99 12.24
N GLY A 386 -14.03 -3.09 11.26
CA GLY A 386 -13.73 -1.67 11.41
C GLY A 386 -12.38 -1.22 10.86
N ALA A 387 -11.59 -2.10 10.23
CA ALA A 387 -10.36 -1.68 9.56
C ALA A 387 -10.66 -0.73 8.37
N GLY A 388 -9.80 0.26 8.17
CA GLY A 388 -9.76 1.17 7.01
C GLY A 388 -8.99 0.61 5.83
N ALA A 389 -7.96 -0.17 6.09
CA ALA A 389 -7.23 -0.90 5.07
C ALA A 389 -6.65 -2.18 5.65
N VAL A 390 -6.17 -3.03 4.76
CA VAL A 390 -5.42 -4.24 5.08
C VAL A 390 -4.00 -4.13 4.56
N MET A 391 -3.04 -4.51 5.40
CA MET A 391 -1.63 -4.58 5.03
C MET A 391 -1.26 -6.03 4.70
N MET A 392 -0.70 -6.22 3.51
CA MET A 392 -0.44 -7.53 2.92
C MET A 392 1.07 -7.73 2.72
N GLY A 393 1.62 -8.76 3.36
CA GLY A 393 2.99 -9.24 3.16
C GLY A 393 3.00 -10.44 2.22
N GLY A 394 2.86 -11.66 2.77
CA GLY A 394 2.97 -12.91 2.02
C GLY A 394 2.00 -13.07 0.84
N LEU A 395 0.85 -12.37 0.88
CA LEU A 395 -0.10 -12.36 -0.24
C LEU A 395 0.46 -11.65 -1.48
N LEU A 396 1.31 -10.62 -1.30
CA LEU A 396 1.98 -9.87 -2.36
C LEU A 396 3.42 -10.31 -2.62
N ALA A 397 4.07 -10.98 -1.66
CA ALA A 397 5.36 -11.62 -1.87
C ALA A 397 5.29 -12.64 -3.02
N GLY A 398 6.36 -12.77 -3.81
CA GLY A 398 6.37 -13.65 -4.98
C GLY A 398 5.68 -13.10 -6.22
N THR A 399 5.26 -11.83 -6.21
CA THR A 399 4.81 -11.13 -7.42
C THR A 399 5.99 -10.56 -8.19
N GLU A 400 5.78 -10.21 -9.46
CA GLU A 400 6.83 -9.63 -10.31
C GLU A 400 7.44 -8.36 -9.71
N GLU A 401 6.59 -7.46 -9.21
CA GLU A 401 6.98 -6.17 -8.63
C GLU A 401 7.55 -6.26 -7.21
N ALA A 402 7.40 -7.39 -6.52
CA ALA A 402 8.07 -7.63 -5.25
C ALA A 402 9.59 -7.76 -5.47
N PRO A 403 10.44 -7.18 -4.62
CA PRO A 403 11.89 -7.22 -4.80
C PRO A 403 12.45 -8.64 -4.70
N GLY A 404 13.63 -8.84 -5.31
CA GLY A 404 14.34 -10.11 -5.35
C GLY A 404 14.15 -10.89 -6.65
N GLU A 405 15.00 -11.89 -6.83
CA GLU A 405 15.04 -12.72 -8.03
C GLU A 405 14.22 -14.00 -7.86
N TYR A 406 13.63 -14.47 -8.96
CA TYR A 406 13.01 -15.79 -8.99
C TYR A 406 14.07 -16.89 -8.99
N PHE A 407 13.79 -17.97 -8.26
CA PHE A 407 14.55 -19.22 -8.35
C PHE A 407 13.60 -20.42 -8.37
N TYR A 408 14.14 -21.60 -8.65
CA TYR A 408 13.36 -22.85 -8.63
C TYR A 408 13.65 -23.64 -7.37
N HIS A 409 12.59 -24.04 -6.67
CA HIS A 409 12.64 -24.92 -5.50
C HIS A 409 11.56 -25.99 -5.69
N GLU A 410 11.96 -27.27 -5.66
CA GLU A 410 11.06 -28.41 -5.88
C GLU A 410 10.20 -28.31 -7.16
N GLY A 411 10.81 -27.85 -8.26
CA GLY A 411 10.13 -27.69 -9.55
C GLY A 411 9.13 -26.53 -9.61
N LYS A 412 9.01 -25.72 -8.57
CA LYS A 412 8.18 -24.51 -8.53
C LYS A 412 9.04 -23.27 -8.65
N ARG A 413 8.56 -22.29 -9.40
CA ARG A 413 9.15 -20.94 -9.45
C ARG A 413 8.70 -20.16 -8.22
N VAL A 414 9.67 -19.66 -7.44
CA VAL A 414 9.45 -19.04 -6.12
C VAL A 414 10.32 -17.79 -5.96
N LYS A 415 9.97 -16.91 -5.01
CA LYS A 415 10.84 -15.85 -4.48
C LYS A 415 11.05 -16.03 -2.98
N ALA A 416 12.18 -15.55 -2.47
CA ALA A 416 12.46 -15.53 -1.04
C ALA A 416 11.48 -14.58 -0.31
N TYR A 417 11.04 -14.99 0.87
CA TYR A 417 10.16 -14.21 1.73
C TYR A 417 10.60 -14.37 3.18
N ARG A 418 10.93 -13.26 3.85
CA ARG A 418 11.51 -13.30 5.20
C ARG A 418 10.98 -12.20 6.09
N GLY A 419 10.93 -12.49 7.38
CA GLY A 419 10.55 -11.51 8.39
C GLY A 419 11.67 -10.58 8.77
N MET A 420 11.33 -9.33 9.06
CA MET A 420 12.28 -8.40 9.69
C MET A 420 12.76 -8.90 11.07
N GLY A 421 12.08 -9.86 11.70
CA GLY A 421 12.54 -10.50 12.93
C GLY A 421 13.40 -11.75 12.73
N SER A 422 13.72 -12.11 11.48
CA SER A 422 14.57 -13.26 11.16
C SER A 422 16.05 -12.93 11.36
N LEU A 423 16.86 -13.96 11.65
CA LEU A 423 18.32 -13.81 11.74
C LEU A 423 18.91 -13.27 10.44
N GLU A 424 18.45 -13.74 9.28
CA GLU A 424 18.92 -13.28 7.98
C GLU A 424 18.67 -11.79 7.73
N ALA A 425 17.54 -11.25 8.21
CA ALA A 425 17.28 -9.81 8.17
C ALA A 425 18.14 -9.05 9.18
N MET A 426 18.29 -9.56 10.40
CA MET A 426 19.07 -8.96 11.50
C MET A 426 20.60 -9.04 11.33
N GLU A 427 21.08 -9.90 10.44
CA GLU A 427 22.51 -10.09 10.11
C GLU A 427 22.90 -9.51 8.76
N GLN A 428 21.94 -8.94 8.02
CA GLN A 428 22.21 -8.28 6.75
C GLN A 428 23.28 -7.19 6.94
N GLY A 429 24.36 -7.29 6.16
CA GLY A 429 25.54 -6.42 6.26
C GLY A 429 26.73 -7.03 6.99
N GLN A 430 26.56 -8.16 7.70
CA GLN A 430 27.65 -8.97 8.24
C GLN A 430 28.00 -10.12 7.28
N ALA A 431 29.24 -10.60 7.28
CA ALA A 431 29.68 -11.72 6.43
C ALA A 431 29.00 -13.03 6.87
N SER A 432 27.76 -13.25 6.47
CA SER A 432 27.01 -14.47 6.77
C SER A 432 27.56 -15.66 5.97
N LYS A 433 27.84 -16.76 6.68
CA LYS A 433 28.31 -18.05 6.13
C LYS A 433 27.18 -19.05 5.83
N SER A 434 25.89 -18.66 5.93
CA SER A 434 24.80 -19.64 6.04
C SER A 434 23.44 -19.25 5.44
N SER A 435 23.38 -18.41 4.40
CA SER A 435 22.10 -18.18 3.70
C SER A 435 21.77 -19.36 2.79
N LYS A 436 20.67 -20.07 3.07
CA LYS A 436 20.15 -21.18 2.24
C LYS A 436 19.50 -20.65 0.93
N TYR A 437 19.13 -19.37 0.90
CA TYR A 437 18.50 -18.71 -0.24
C TYR A 437 19.42 -17.66 -0.88
N PRO A 438 19.32 -17.39 -2.20
CA PRO A 438 20.09 -16.35 -2.85
C PRO A 438 19.70 -14.97 -2.28
N ALA A 439 20.68 -14.22 -1.77
CA ALA A 439 20.49 -12.86 -1.27
C ALA A 439 21.14 -11.84 -2.20
N ALA A 440 20.50 -10.68 -2.39
CA ALA A 440 21.11 -9.54 -3.06
C ALA A 440 22.25 -8.97 -2.18
N LYS A 441 23.47 -8.87 -2.72
CA LYS A 441 24.61 -8.23 -2.04
C LYS A 441 24.39 -6.70 -2.02
N LYS A 442 24.19 -6.10 -0.84
CA LYS A 442 24.16 -4.63 -0.62
C LYS A 442 25.24 -4.24 0.43
N PRO A 443 25.70 -2.96 0.47
CA PRO A 443 26.92 -2.55 1.20
C PRO A 443 26.79 -2.60 2.74
N THR A 444 27.94 -2.55 3.41
CA THR A 444 28.25 -3.19 4.72
C THR A 444 28.27 -2.29 5.97
N THR A 445 27.54 -1.17 6.04
CA THR A 445 27.68 -0.23 7.19
C THR A 445 26.40 0.48 7.63
N VAL A 446 25.24 -0.20 7.64
CA VAL A 446 23.98 0.42 8.09
C VAL A 446 23.56 -0.15 9.45
N GLU A 447 23.16 0.71 10.39
CA GLU A 447 22.41 0.30 11.59
C GLU A 447 21.23 -0.59 11.15
N ASN A 448 21.19 -1.83 11.64
CA ASN A 448 20.26 -2.82 11.13
C ASN A 448 18.84 -2.54 11.66
N ALA A 449 17.99 -1.95 10.80
CA ALA A 449 16.58 -1.67 11.03
C ALA A 449 15.81 -2.84 11.67
N ALA A 450 16.12 -4.05 11.22
CA ALA A 450 15.52 -5.29 11.70
C ALA A 450 15.80 -5.49 13.20
N THR A 451 17.03 -5.25 13.67
CA THR A 451 17.34 -5.33 15.11
C THR A 451 16.66 -4.23 15.95
N SER A 452 16.53 -3.02 15.42
CA SER A 452 15.93 -1.91 16.16
C SER A 452 14.43 -2.08 16.37
N ARG A 453 13.74 -2.63 15.36
CA ARG A 453 12.32 -2.97 15.43
C ARG A 453 11.95 -3.86 16.64
N TYR A 454 12.86 -4.72 17.09
CA TYR A 454 12.66 -5.68 18.18
C TYR A 454 13.48 -5.35 19.44
N PHE A 455 13.96 -4.12 19.61
CA PHE A 455 14.70 -3.67 20.79
C PHE A 455 15.89 -4.57 21.16
N SER A 456 16.59 -5.08 20.14
CA SER A 456 17.65 -6.09 20.28
C SER A 456 19.03 -5.56 19.90
N GLU A 457 19.21 -4.23 19.79
CA GLU A 457 20.45 -3.62 19.30
C GLU A 457 21.65 -3.87 20.25
N SER A 458 21.40 -3.88 21.56
CA SER A 458 22.42 -4.08 22.60
C SER A 458 22.55 -5.52 23.09
N SER A 459 21.77 -6.45 22.53
CA SER A 459 21.72 -7.83 23.01
C SER A 459 22.87 -8.65 22.44
N ALA A 460 23.69 -9.25 23.32
CA ALA A 460 24.77 -10.16 22.91
C ALA A 460 24.25 -11.41 22.19
N VAL A 461 23.04 -11.86 22.53
CA VAL A 461 22.33 -12.96 21.87
C VAL A 461 21.09 -12.38 21.19
N LYS A 462 21.00 -12.54 19.86
CA LYS A 462 19.83 -12.13 19.09
C LYS A 462 18.75 -13.22 19.16
N VAL A 463 17.55 -12.85 19.60
CA VAL A 463 16.40 -13.76 19.64
C VAL A 463 15.53 -13.51 18.42
N ALA A 464 15.43 -14.50 17.53
CA ALA A 464 14.61 -14.40 16.33
C ALA A 464 13.12 -14.36 16.67
N GLN A 465 12.40 -13.43 16.05
CA GLN A 465 10.94 -13.29 16.14
C GLN A 465 10.24 -13.48 14.78
N GLY A 466 11.00 -13.86 13.76
CA GLY A 466 10.50 -14.23 12.44
C GLY A 466 11.37 -15.29 11.78
N VAL A 467 10.87 -15.85 10.68
CA VAL A 467 11.56 -16.87 9.88
C VAL A 467 11.83 -16.39 8.46
N SER A 468 12.67 -17.13 7.75
CA SER A 468 12.91 -17.00 6.31
C SER A 468 12.39 -18.24 5.58
N GLY A 469 11.76 -18.03 4.43
CA GLY A 469 11.28 -19.09 3.55
C GLY A 469 11.14 -18.58 2.11
N ASP A 470 10.34 -19.27 1.32
CA ASP A 470 10.01 -18.88 -0.05
C ASP A 470 8.50 -18.97 -0.31
N VAL A 471 8.06 -18.22 -1.32
CA VAL A 471 6.66 -18.19 -1.74
C VAL A 471 6.58 -18.32 -3.25
N GLN A 472 5.62 -19.11 -3.72
CA GLN A 472 5.36 -19.34 -5.13
C GLN A 472 5.07 -18.04 -5.90
N ASP A 473 5.53 -18.01 -7.15
CA ASP A 473 5.23 -16.99 -8.15
C ASP A 473 3.70 -16.77 -8.27
N LYS A 474 3.29 -15.51 -8.23
CA LYS A 474 1.89 -15.06 -8.38
C LYS A 474 1.66 -14.17 -9.60
N GLY A 475 2.66 -13.99 -10.47
CA GLY A 475 2.61 -13.04 -11.58
C GLY A 475 2.61 -11.58 -11.11
N SER A 476 2.18 -10.68 -12.00
CA SER A 476 2.16 -9.23 -11.72
C SER A 476 1.01 -8.81 -10.80
N VAL A 477 1.30 -7.87 -9.90
CA VAL A 477 0.25 -7.20 -9.08
C VAL A 477 -0.77 -6.46 -9.94
N LYS A 478 -0.42 -6.10 -11.18
CA LYS A 478 -1.31 -5.42 -12.13
C LYS A 478 -2.49 -6.27 -12.57
N ALA A 479 -2.39 -7.60 -12.51
CA ALA A 479 -3.52 -8.50 -12.68
C ALA A 479 -4.12 -8.91 -11.33
N PHE A 480 -3.28 -9.10 -10.32
CA PHE A 480 -3.70 -9.65 -9.03
C PHE A 480 -4.51 -8.68 -8.16
N LEU A 481 -4.14 -7.39 -8.09
CA LEU A 481 -4.90 -6.40 -7.31
C LEU A 481 -6.30 -6.13 -7.89
N PRO A 482 -6.49 -6.00 -9.22
CA PRO A 482 -7.84 -5.97 -9.79
C PRO A 482 -8.70 -7.18 -9.42
N TYR A 483 -8.12 -8.39 -9.41
CA TYR A 483 -8.82 -9.58 -8.92
C TYR A 483 -9.27 -9.41 -7.45
N LEU A 484 -8.38 -8.97 -6.57
CA LEU A 484 -8.74 -8.73 -5.16
C LEU A 484 -9.83 -7.66 -5.02
N TYR A 485 -9.73 -6.56 -5.78
CA TYR A 485 -10.71 -5.48 -5.80
C TYR A 485 -12.10 -5.99 -6.21
N VAL A 486 -12.19 -6.68 -7.35
CA VAL A 486 -13.44 -7.25 -7.86
C VAL A 486 -13.99 -8.31 -6.88
N GLY A 487 -13.13 -9.13 -6.27
CA GLY A 487 -13.54 -10.08 -5.24
C GLY A 487 -14.16 -9.42 -4.01
N VAL A 488 -13.61 -8.28 -3.56
CA VAL A 488 -14.22 -7.48 -2.46
C VAL A 488 -15.56 -6.91 -2.91
N GLN A 489 -15.68 -6.40 -4.14
CA GLN A 489 -16.95 -5.88 -4.66
C GLN A 489 -18.05 -6.95 -4.68
N HIS A 490 -17.74 -8.16 -5.15
CA HIS A 490 -18.68 -9.29 -5.10
C HIS A 490 -19.06 -9.67 -3.67
N SER A 491 -18.09 -9.69 -2.75
CA SER A 491 -18.38 -10.00 -1.35
C SER A 491 -19.34 -8.98 -0.73
N PHE A 492 -19.16 -7.69 -1.05
CA PHE A 492 -20.03 -6.61 -0.58
C PHE A 492 -21.43 -6.69 -1.22
N GLN A 493 -21.49 -7.07 -2.50
CA GLN A 493 -22.75 -7.35 -3.17
C GLN A 493 -23.51 -8.46 -2.44
N ASP A 494 -22.88 -9.59 -2.13
CA ASP A 494 -23.52 -10.72 -1.44
C ASP A 494 -23.98 -10.36 -0.01
N ILE A 495 -23.23 -9.50 0.68
CA ILE A 495 -23.63 -8.94 1.99
C ILE A 495 -24.80 -7.94 1.82
N GLY A 496 -24.98 -7.36 0.62
CA GLY A 496 -26.01 -6.37 0.33
C GLY A 496 -25.63 -4.94 0.69
N VAL A 497 -24.34 -4.60 0.64
CA VAL A 497 -23.81 -3.24 0.94
C VAL A 497 -23.04 -2.67 -0.24
N ARG A 498 -23.17 -1.36 -0.49
CA ARG A 498 -22.61 -0.69 -1.68
C ARG A 498 -21.27 -0.01 -1.42
N SER A 499 -20.84 0.09 -0.17
CA SER A 499 -19.56 0.72 0.18
C SER A 499 -18.98 0.23 1.50
N VAL A 500 -17.70 0.56 1.77
CA VAL A 500 -17.08 0.32 3.08
C VAL A 500 -17.79 1.09 4.19
N GLY A 501 -18.29 2.29 3.89
CA GLY A 501 -19.10 3.09 4.82
C GLY A 501 -20.38 2.37 5.21
N GLU A 502 -21.14 1.93 4.22
CA GLU A 502 -22.40 1.19 4.43
C GLU A 502 -22.17 -0.15 5.14
N LEU A 503 -21.07 -0.86 4.85
CA LEU A 503 -20.67 -2.06 5.59
C LEU A 503 -20.50 -1.74 7.08
N ARG A 504 -19.78 -0.68 7.43
CA ARG A 504 -19.52 -0.30 8.83
C ARG A 504 -20.78 0.13 9.55
N GLU A 505 -21.62 0.95 8.90
CA GLU A 505 -22.90 1.38 9.44
C GLU A 505 -23.83 0.17 9.65
N GLY A 506 -23.89 -0.74 8.69
CA GLY A 506 -24.67 -1.97 8.77
C GLY A 506 -24.19 -2.90 9.87
N VAL A 507 -22.87 -3.03 10.05
CA VAL A 507 -22.28 -3.80 11.16
C VAL A 507 -22.59 -3.16 12.51
N ALA A 508 -22.38 -1.84 12.66
CA ALA A 508 -22.64 -1.12 13.90
C ALA A 508 -24.13 -1.13 14.30
N ALA A 509 -25.03 -1.06 13.31
CA ALA A 509 -26.47 -1.16 13.51
C ALA A 509 -26.97 -2.61 13.73
N GLY A 510 -26.08 -3.61 13.69
CA GLY A 510 -26.45 -5.02 13.79
C GLY A 510 -27.28 -5.53 12.60
N LYS A 511 -27.30 -4.83 11.47
CA LYS A 511 -27.98 -5.27 10.24
C LYS A 511 -27.16 -6.32 9.49
N VAL A 512 -25.85 -6.12 9.41
CA VAL A 512 -24.91 -7.14 8.93
C VAL A 512 -24.71 -8.15 10.05
N ARG A 513 -24.95 -9.42 9.74
CA ARG A 513 -24.95 -10.53 10.71
C ARG A 513 -23.78 -11.45 10.45
N PHE A 514 -23.34 -12.13 11.51
CA PHE A 514 -22.19 -13.02 11.47
C PHE A 514 -22.55 -14.41 12.02
N GLU A 515 -21.71 -15.38 11.76
CA GLU A 515 -21.88 -16.73 12.31
C GLU A 515 -20.52 -17.34 12.65
N LEU A 516 -20.44 -18.05 13.78
CA LEU A 516 -19.22 -18.76 14.16
C LEU A 516 -19.01 -20.00 13.30
N ARG A 517 -17.75 -20.33 13.05
CA ARG A 517 -17.34 -21.55 12.35
C ARG A 517 -16.60 -22.47 13.29
N THR A 518 -17.23 -23.58 13.62
CA THR A 518 -16.54 -24.71 14.24
C THR A 518 -15.43 -25.24 13.32
N ALA A 519 -14.49 -26.01 13.85
CA ALA A 519 -13.44 -26.63 13.04
C ALA A 519 -14.03 -27.45 11.87
N SER A 520 -15.14 -28.16 12.10
CA SER A 520 -15.84 -28.91 11.05
C SER A 520 -16.42 -27.99 9.97
N ALA A 521 -17.06 -26.87 10.34
CA ALA A 521 -17.56 -25.88 9.39
C ALA A 521 -16.42 -25.17 8.62
N GLN A 522 -15.22 -25.12 9.18
CA GLN A 522 -14.04 -24.61 8.48
C GLN A 522 -13.60 -25.57 7.37
N VAL A 523 -13.56 -26.87 7.65
CA VAL A 523 -13.25 -27.91 6.66
C VAL A 523 -14.33 -27.96 5.57
N GLU A 524 -15.61 -27.90 5.94
CA GLU A 524 -16.74 -27.87 5.01
C GLU A 524 -16.71 -26.64 4.08
N GLY A 525 -16.36 -25.46 4.60
CA GLY A 525 -16.25 -24.27 3.73
C GLY A 525 -15.01 -24.26 2.84
N GLY A 526 -14.09 -25.22 2.98
CA GLY A 526 -12.93 -25.41 2.11
C GLY A 526 -13.22 -26.33 0.92
N VAL A 527 -12.19 -26.65 0.13
CA VAL A 527 -12.32 -27.72 -0.87
C VAL A 527 -12.21 -29.07 -0.16
N HIS A 528 -13.23 -29.92 -0.28
CA HIS A 528 -13.25 -31.25 0.32
C HIS A 528 -13.93 -32.27 -0.60
N GLY A 529 -13.70 -33.58 -0.35
CA GLY A 529 -14.35 -34.67 -1.09
C GLY A 529 -13.85 -34.93 -2.52
N LEU A 530 -12.66 -34.43 -2.88
CA LEU A 530 -12.07 -34.61 -4.22
C LEU A 530 -10.75 -35.38 -4.16
N ASN A 531 -10.45 -36.17 -5.19
CA ASN A 531 -9.16 -36.87 -5.33
C ASN A 531 -7.99 -35.91 -5.63
N SER A 532 -8.23 -34.88 -6.45
CA SER A 532 -7.29 -33.79 -6.71
C SER A 532 -8.05 -32.57 -7.23
N TYR A 533 -7.45 -31.38 -7.13
CA TYR A 533 -8.03 -30.15 -7.66
C TYR A 533 -6.93 -29.15 -8.04
N THR A 534 -7.26 -28.23 -8.95
CA THR A 534 -6.39 -27.11 -9.31
C THR A 534 -7.06 -25.80 -8.88
N LYS A 535 -6.41 -25.07 -7.98
CA LYS A 535 -6.91 -23.79 -7.48
C LYS A 535 -6.45 -22.65 -8.40
N ARG A 536 -7.21 -22.39 -9.46
CA ARG A 536 -6.99 -21.22 -10.33
C ARG A 536 -7.93 -20.10 -9.91
N LEU A 537 -7.40 -19.09 -9.22
CA LEU A 537 -8.20 -18.02 -8.62
C LEU A 537 -8.46 -16.84 -9.57
N PHE A 538 -7.55 -16.58 -10.48
CA PHE A 538 -7.64 -15.50 -11.45
C PHE A 538 -6.94 -15.90 -12.76
N ALA A 539 -7.23 -15.19 -13.84
CA ALA A 539 -6.67 -15.40 -15.17
C ALA A 539 -6.32 -14.07 -15.81
#